data_AF-A0A0H1R821-F1
#
_entry.id   AF-A0A0H1R821-F1
#
_cell.length_a   1.000
_cell.length_b   1.000
_cell.length_c   1.000
_cell.angle_alpha   90.00
_cell.angle_beta   90.00
_cell.angle_gamma   90.00
#
_symmetry.space_group_name_H-M   'P 1'
#
loop_
_entity.id
_entity.type
_entity.pdbx_description
1 polymer ?
#
loop_
_entity_poly.entity_id
_entity_poly.type
_entity_poly.pdbx_seq_one_letter_code
_entity_poly.pdbx_strand_id
1 'polypeptide(L)' 'MNFSVSVGTVVPDTVITRLEACPNEVIRILQGLPECRYVIVRDQVVIVEPKTRRIVTVIERRG' A
#
# COMPACT_ATOMS: atom_id res chain seq x y z
N MET A 1 6.26 10.89 -14.54
CA MET A 1 4.88 10.85 -13.99
C MET A 1 4.95 11.14 -12.50
N ASN A 2 4.26 12.18 -12.02
CA ASN A 2 4.15 12.49 -10.60
C ASN A 2 2.81 11.92 -10.11
N PHE A 3 2.85 10.78 -9.44
CA PHE A 3 1.69 10.19 -8.78
C PHE A 3 1.59 10.75 -7.36
N SER A 4 0.41 11.20 -6.94
CA SER A 4 0.15 11.60 -5.56
C SER A 4 -0.29 10.38 -4.75
N VAL A 5 0.37 10.15 -3.62
CA VAL A 5 0.07 9.02 -2.72
C VAL A 5 -0.93 9.51 -1.69
N SER A 6 -2.20 9.10 -1.83
CA SER A 6 -3.27 9.47 -0.90
C SER A 6 -4.30 8.34 -0.76
N VAL A 7 -4.88 8.20 0.43
CA VAL A 7 -5.90 7.18 0.71
C VAL A 7 -7.06 7.31 -0.29
N GLY A 8 -7.51 6.17 -0.81
CA GLY A 8 -8.57 6.09 -1.82
C GLY A 8 -8.08 6.18 -3.28
N THR A 9 -6.82 6.56 -3.51
CA THR A 9 -6.26 6.62 -4.86
C THR A 9 -6.00 5.21 -5.39
N VAL A 10 -6.31 4.96 -6.67
CA VAL A 10 -5.93 3.72 -7.34
C VAL A 10 -4.51 3.87 -7.87
N VAL A 11 -3.64 2.91 -7.53
CA VAL A 11 -2.27 2.95 -8.02
C VAL A 11 -2.17 2.34 -9.42
N PRO A 12 -1.60 3.07 -10.39
CA PRO A 12 -1.36 2.52 -11.72
C PRO A 12 -0.43 1.31 -11.68
N ASP A 13 -0.68 0.33 -12.55
CA ASP A 13 0.18 -0.84 -12.78
C ASP A 13 1.58 -0.46 -13.28
N THR A 14 1.71 0.69 -13.93
CA THR A 14 3.01 1.23 -14.37
C THR A 14 3.88 1.72 -13.20
N VAL A 15 3.30 1.97 -12.02
CA VAL A 15 4.00 2.51 -10.84
C VAL A 15 4.36 1.39 -9.86
N ILE A 16 3.48 0.40 -9.70
CA ILE A 16 3.74 -0.76 -8.84
C ILE A 16 3.89 -2.00 -9.70
N THR A 17 5.14 -2.34 -10.01
CA THR A 17 5.48 -3.59 -10.71
C THR A 17 5.42 -4.81 -9.78
N ARG A 18 5.58 -4.60 -8.47
CA ARG A 18 5.60 -5.69 -7.49
C ARG A 18 4.92 -5.29 -6.18
N LEU A 19 3.93 -6.09 -5.80
CA LEU A 19 3.16 -5.96 -4.57
C LEU A 19 3.60 -7.04 -3.59
N GLU A 20 4.23 -6.64 -2.49
CA GLU A 20 4.70 -7.58 -1.47
C GLU A 20 3.59 -7.88 -0.47
N ALA A 21 3.57 -9.11 0.04
CA ALA A 21 2.60 -9.53 1.04
C ALA A 21 2.84 -8.78 2.36
N CYS A 22 1.77 -8.27 2.98
CA CYS A 22 1.88 -7.69 4.30
C CYS A 22 2.44 -8.71 5.32
N PRO A 23 3.31 -8.28 6.25
CA PRO A 23 3.68 -9.09 7.40
C PRO A 23 2.45 -9.45 8.24
N ASN A 24 2.45 -10.65 8.84
CA ASN A 24 1.36 -11.12 9.71
C ASN A 24 1.03 -10.17 10.86
N GLU A 25 2.03 -9.44 11.35
CA GLU A 25 1.84 -8.41 12.38
C GLU A 25 0.96 -7.25 11.90
N VAL A 26 1.17 -6.76 10.68
CA VAL A 26 0.36 -5.71 10.07
C VAL A 26 -1.08 -6.19 9.86
N ILE A 27 -1.26 -7.42 9.39
CA ILE A 27 -2.58 -8.03 9.17
C ILE A 27 -3.38 -8.12 10.49
N ARG A 28 -2.70 -8.45 11.60
CA ARG A 28 -3.32 -8.50 12.94
C ARG A 28 -3.74 -7.12 13.44
N ILE A 29 -2.93 -6.09 13.21
CA ILE A 29 -3.23 -4.72 13.63
C ILE A 29 -4.38 -4.12 12.83
N LEU A 30 -4.40 -4.36 11.51
CA LEU A 30 -5.40 -3.77 10.60
C LEU A 30 -6.74 -4.51 10.58
N GLN A 31 -6.97 -5.47 11.49
CA GLN A 31 -8.23 -6.19 11.76
C GLN A 31 -9.25 -6.14 10.60
N GLY A 32 -8.98 -6.83 9.48
CA GLY A 32 -9.92 -6.86 8.35
C GLY A 32 -9.30 -6.86 6.95
N LEU A 33 -7.98 -6.88 6.82
CA LEU A 33 -7.28 -6.89 5.52
C LEU A 33 -6.46 -8.18 5.32
N PRO A 34 -7.09 -9.35 5.23
CA PRO A 34 -6.41 -10.66 5.14
C PRO A 34 -5.59 -10.84 3.85
N GLU A 35 -5.76 -9.95 2.87
CA GLU A 35 -5.03 -9.99 1.60
C GLU A 35 -4.26 -8.68 1.34
N CYS A 36 -3.89 -7.89 2.36
CA CYS A 36 -3.20 -6.64 2.06
C CYS A 36 -1.85 -6.86 1.39
N ARG A 37 -1.56 -5.96 0.45
CA ARG A 37 -0.24 -5.84 -0.17
C ARG A 37 0.34 -4.48 0.16
N TYR A 38 1.65 -4.38 0.15
CA TYR A 38 2.31 -3.09 0.29
C TYR A 38 3.37 -2.87 -0.80
N VAL A 39 3.70 -1.61 -0.99
CA VAL A 39 4.82 -1.15 -1.80
C VAL A 39 5.52 -0.01 -1.06
N ILE A 40 6.80 0.19 -1.36
CA ILE A 40 7.55 1.36 -0.91
C ILE A 40 7.62 2.33 -2.08
N VAL A 41 7.03 3.52 -1.91
CA VAL A 41 7.09 4.60 -2.89
C VAL A 41 7.81 5.76 -2.25
N ARG A 42 8.97 6.13 -2.82
CA ARG A 42 9.88 7.11 -2.21
C ARG A 42 10.25 6.64 -0.80
N ASP A 43 9.79 7.35 0.24
CA ASP A 43 10.01 7.03 1.66
C ASP A 43 8.71 6.70 2.40
N GLN A 44 7.66 6.34 1.67
CA GLN A 44 6.35 5.99 2.24
C GLN A 44 6.06 4.51 1.99
N VAL A 45 5.52 3.84 3.02
CA VAL A 45 4.95 2.50 2.89
C VAL A 45 3.48 2.66 2.55
N VAL A 46 3.09 2.20 1.37
CA VAL A 46 1.73 2.30 0.87
C VAL A 46 1.09 0.93 0.93
N ILE A 47 0.02 0.81 1.71
CA ILE A 47 -0.78 -0.42 1.80
C ILE A 47 -1.93 -0.30 0.82
N VAL A 48 -2.10 -1.33 0.00
CA VAL A 48 -3.13 -1.40 -1.02
C VAL A 48 -3.97 -2.66 -0.88
N GLU A 49 -5.22 -2.55 -1.30
CA GLU A 49 -6.06 -3.71 -1.57
C GLU A 49 -5.65 -4.32 -2.92
N PRO A 50 -5.27 -5.61 -3.00
CA PRO A 50 -4.72 -6.20 -4.21
C PRO A 50 -5.71 -6.29 -5.38
N LYS A 51 -7.00 -6.46 -5.09
CA LYS A 51 -8.04 -6.64 -6.12
C LYS A 51 -8.34 -5.36 -6.87
N THR A 52 -8.30 -4.22 -6.19
CA THR A 52 -8.65 -2.91 -6.75
C THR A 52 -7.43 -2.00 -6.93
N ARG A 53 -6.27 -2.37 -6.35
CA ARG A 53 -5.07 -1.53 -6.21
C ARG A 53 -5.34 -0.19 -5.54
N ARG A 54 -6.40 -0.11 -4.73
CA ARG A 54 -6.75 1.11 -4.01
C ARG A 54 -5.89 1.24 -2.77
N ILE A 55 -5.33 2.43 -2.57
CA ILE A 55 -4.59 2.78 -1.34
C ILE A 55 -5.58 2.78 -0.19
N VAL A 56 -5.35 1.90 0.77
CA VAL A 56 -6.13 1.83 2.01
C VAL A 56 -5.43 2.58 3.15
N THR A 57 -4.10 2.68 3.11
CA THR A 57 -3.30 3.33 4.13
C THR A 57 -1.96 3.77 3.57
N VAL A 58 -1.48 4.90 4.07
CA VAL A 58 -0.14 5.43 3.80
C VAL A 58 0.55 5.61 5.14
N ILE A 59 1.71 4.98 5.29
CA ILE A 59 2.57 5.11 6.46
C ILE A 59 3.78 5.91 6.03
N GLU A 60 3.92 7.10 6.59
CA GLU A 60 5.12 7.91 6.39
C GLU A 60 6.24 7.35 7.24
N ARG A 61 7.40 7.11 6.63
CA ARG A 61 8.62 6.84 7.39
C ARG A 61 9.08 8.17 7.97
N ARG A 62 8.61 8.52 9.16
CA ARG A 62 9.23 9.61 9.93
C ARG A 62 10.63 9.14 10.32
N GLY A 63 11.63 9.86 9.83
CA GLY A 63 12.99 9.83 10.34
C GLY A 63 13.06 10.51 11.70
#